data_AF-A0A9P8MN45-F1
#
_entry.id   AF-A0A9P8MN45-F1
#
_cell.length_a   1.000
_cell.length_b   1.000
_cell.length_c   1.000
_cell.angle_alpha   90.00
_cell.angle_beta   90.00
_cell.angle_gamma   90.00
#
_symmetry.space_group_name_H-M   'P 1'
#
loop_
_entity.id
_entity.type
_entity.pdbx_description
1 polymer ?
#
loop_
_entity_poly.entity_id
_entity_poly.type
_entity_poly.pdbx_seq_one_letter_code
_entity_poly.pdbx_strand_id
1 'polypeptide(L)'
;MAAIDEALAFLKSSESQELDLVAYIHKLSSRGIPPTLSMIKNFAQDMAKMKVGKNWPYSFVNRHRNELGCTWFDGFDVARKRADSASKYRDYFELAAIRKTPLALQQPTARELRRLVDKVVDKSTANAEVSAQKLKSTLESLQSEVELLRYENKGLRETIIHEKQRRQRGLPPAKSGSSSSEESGYGGPEERGSNPEEFQRVQRQKKAEEQKEQALERKKQREEKRERKLQEKEAKKQEKAASRQLRDDLKGVNRESAQQKPRPQRVPSKARERVQGL
;
A
#
# COMPACT_ATOMS: atom_id res chain seq x y z
N MET A 1 -58.55 -38.59 -15.92
CA MET A 1 -58.82 -37.30 -16.60
C MET A 1 -58.04 -36.17 -15.94
N ALA A 2 -58.13 -35.93 -14.62
CA ALA A 2 -57.48 -34.79 -13.95
C ALA A 2 -55.93 -34.70 -14.07
N ALA A 3 -55.20 -35.82 -14.09
CA ALA A 3 -53.72 -35.79 -14.17
C ALA A 3 -53.17 -35.43 -15.56
N ILE A 4 -53.97 -35.64 -16.63
CA ILE A 4 -53.58 -35.28 -17.99
C ILE A 4 -53.81 -33.78 -18.22
N ASP A 5 -54.90 -33.24 -17.64
CA ASP A 5 -55.19 -31.80 -17.67
C ASP A 5 -54.17 -30.98 -16.86
N GLU A 6 -53.64 -31.53 -15.75
CA GLU A 6 -52.59 -30.88 -14.94
C GLU A 6 -51.22 -30.85 -15.65
N ALA A 7 -50.85 -31.93 -16.35
CA ALA A 7 -49.65 -31.98 -17.17
C ALA A 7 -49.74 -31.08 -18.43
N LEU A 8 -50.93 -31.00 -19.05
CA LEU A 8 -51.20 -30.05 -20.15
C LEU A 8 -51.20 -28.60 -19.66
N ALA A 9 -51.70 -28.32 -18.46
CA ALA A 9 -51.63 -26.99 -17.85
C ALA A 9 -50.19 -26.57 -17.52
N PHE A 10 -49.33 -27.51 -17.13
CA PHE A 10 -47.91 -27.25 -16.86
C PHE A 10 -47.07 -27.06 -18.13
N LEU A 11 -47.34 -27.82 -19.20
CA LEU A 11 -46.72 -27.59 -20.51
C LEU A 11 -47.13 -26.22 -21.07
N LYS A 12 -48.41 -25.87 -20.95
CA LYS A 12 -48.97 -24.57 -21.38
C LYS A 12 -48.51 -23.40 -20.52
N SER A 13 -48.20 -23.62 -19.23
CA SER A 13 -47.61 -22.59 -18.37
C SER A 13 -46.17 -22.28 -18.75
N SER A 14 -45.37 -23.26 -19.17
CA SER A 14 -43.98 -23.00 -19.60
C SER A 14 -43.90 -22.14 -20.87
N GLU A 15 -44.77 -22.39 -21.85
CA GLU A 15 -44.81 -21.64 -23.11
C GLU A 15 -45.38 -20.22 -22.90
N SER A 16 -46.44 -20.10 -22.08
CA SER A 16 -46.98 -18.79 -21.68
C SER A 16 -45.99 -17.97 -20.86
N GLN A 17 -45.24 -18.60 -19.95
CA GLN A 17 -44.20 -17.96 -19.15
C GLN A 17 -43.03 -17.49 -20.01
N GLU A 18 -42.66 -18.25 -21.04
CA GLU A 18 -41.63 -17.85 -22.00
C GLU A 18 -42.08 -16.63 -22.82
N LEU A 19 -43.33 -16.57 -23.26
CA LEU A 19 -43.89 -15.41 -23.97
C LEU A 19 -43.97 -14.16 -23.08
N ASP A 20 -44.41 -14.30 -21.83
CA ASP A 20 -44.43 -13.20 -20.86
C ASP A 20 -43.00 -12.67 -20.60
N LEU A 21 -42.02 -13.57 -20.55
CA LEU A 21 -40.61 -13.20 -20.39
C LEU A 21 -40.09 -12.46 -21.63
N VAL A 22 -40.46 -12.88 -22.84
CA VAL A 22 -40.14 -12.16 -24.09
C VAL A 22 -40.75 -10.76 -24.08
N ALA A 23 -42.02 -10.61 -23.72
CA ALA A 23 -42.69 -9.31 -23.62
C ALA A 23 -42.01 -8.39 -22.58
N TYR A 24 -41.63 -8.96 -21.43
CA TYR A 24 -40.91 -8.23 -20.40
C TYR A 24 -39.51 -7.79 -20.87
N ILE A 25 -38.82 -8.65 -21.60
CA ILE A 25 -37.53 -8.35 -22.21
C ILE A 25 -37.65 -7.21 -23.24
N HIS A 26 -38.70 -7.19 -24.07
CA HIS A 26 -38.96 -6.09 -25.00
C HIS A 26 -39.21 -4.77 -24.28
N LYS A 27 -39.96 -4.79 -23.17
CA LYS A 27 -40.20 -3.61 -22.34
C LYS A 27 -38.89 -3.05 -21.76
N LEU A 28 -37.98 -3.91 -21.32
CA LEU A 28 -36.67 -3.48 -20.82
C LEU A 28 -35.76 -2.96 -21.94
N SER A 29 -35.75 -3.64 -23.09
CA SER A 29 -35.01 -3.18 -24.28
C SER A 29 -35.48 -1.81 -24.76
N SER A 30 -36.79 -1.57 -24.73
CA SER A 30 -37.40 -0.28 -25.12
C SER A 30 -36.98 0.87 -24.19
N ARG A 31 -36.53 0.56 -22.97
CA ARG A 31 -35.95 1.53 -22.03
C ARG A 31 -34.47 1.81 -22.27
N GLY A 32 -33.87 1.19 -23.29
CA GLY A 32 -32.50 1.46 -23.76
C GLY A 32 -31.43 0.53 -23.22
N ILE A 33 -31.77 -0.43 -22.34
CA ILE A 33 -30.78 -1.40 -21.81
C ILE A 33 -31.33 -2.81 -21.93
N PRO A 34 -30.80 -3.62 -22.86
CA PRO A 34 -31.16 -5.02 -22.96
C PRO A 34 -30.63 -5.82 -21.75
N PRO A 35 -31.46 -6.64 -21.05
CA PRO A 35 -30.99 -7.56 -20.03
C PRO A 35 -29.82 -8.46 -20.45
N THR A 36 -28.93 -8.76 -19.51
CA THR A 36 -27.88 -9.76 -19.72
C THR A 36 -28.42 -11.19 -19.61
N LEU A 37 -27.69 -12.21 -20.12
CA LEU A 37 -28.08 -13.63 -19.96
C LEU A 37 -28.30 -14.02 -18.50
N SER A 38 -27.49 -13.48 -17.59
CA SER A 38 -27.66 -13.71 -16.15
C SER A 38 -28.97 -13.11 -15.61
N MET A 39 -29.37 -11.93 -16.11
CA MET A 39 -30.64 -11.31 -15.73
C MET A 39 -31.83 -12.10 -16.28
N ILE A 40 -31.79 -12.52 -17.55
CA ILE A 40 -32.83 -13.39 -18.14
C ILE A 40 -32.97 -14.68 -17.32
N LYS A 41 -31.85 -15.27 -16.92
CA LYS A 41 -31.83 -16.45 -16.05
C LYS A 41 -32.56 -16.18 -14.73
N ASN A 42 -32.24 -15.06 -14.07
CA ASN A 42 -32.86 -14.70 -12.80
C ASN A 42 -34.38 -14.46 -12.98
N PHE A 43 -34.80 -13.76 -14.04
CA PHE A 43 -36.22 -13.54 -14.33
C PHE A 43 -36.96 -14.85 -14.58
N ALA A 44 -36.37 -15.77 -15.34
CA ALA A 44 -36.96 -17.08 -15.57
C ALA A 44 -37.06 -17.90 -14.27
N GLN A 45 -36.05 -17.82 -13.38
CA GLN A 45 -36.10 -18.46 -12.06
C GLN A 45 -37.19 -17.85 -11.17
N ASP A 46 -37.34 -16.52 -11.21
CA ASP A 46 -38.33 -15.79 -10.42
C ASP A 46 -39.76 -16.07 -10.91
N MET A 47 -39.96 -16.23 -12.22
CA MET A 47 -41.24 -16.55 -12.84
C MET A 47 -41.60 -18.03 -12.68
N ALA A 48 -40.66 -18.94 -12.88
CA ALA A 48 -40.87 -20.38 -12.78
C ALA A 48 -40.78 -20.91 -11.34
N LYS A 49 -40.33 -20.09 -10.37
CA LYS A 49 -40.06 -20.47 -8.96
C LYS A 49 -39.16 -21.72 -8.82
N MET A 50 -38.36 -21.99 -9.85
CA MET A 50 -37.51 -23.18 -9.96
C MET A 50 -36.14 -22.81 -10.53
N LYS A 51 -35.12 -23.63 -10.24
CA LYS A 51 -33.77 -23.42 -10.75
C LYS A 51 -33.67 -23.79 -12.22
N VAL A 52 -33.59 -22.79 -13.10
CA VAL A 52 -33.28 -23.02 -14.53
C VAL A 52 -31.81 -23.43 -14.73
N GLY A 53 -31.58 -24.34 -15.69
CA GLY A 53 -30.26 -24.87 -16.03
C GLY A 53 -29.26 -23.81 -16.49
N LYS A 54 -27.96 -24.11 -16.42
CA LYS A 54 -26.88 -23.17 -16.79
C LYS A 54 -26.97 -22.69 -18.25
N ASN A 55 -27.36 -23.59 -19.16
CA ASN A 55 -27.42 -23.32 -20.60
C ASN A 55 -28.81 -22.86 -21.06
N TRP A 56 -29.81 -22.89 -20.18
CA TRP A 56 -31.18 -22.52 -20.52
C TRP A 56 -31.30 -21.10 -21.11
N PRO A 57 -30.61 -20.06 -20.58
CA PRO A 57 -30.68 -18.71 -21.17
C PRO A 57 -30.17 -18.67 -22.62
N TYR A 58 -29.14 -19.44 -22.95
CA TYR A 58 -28.64 -19.56 -24.32
C TYR A 58 -29.68 -20.25 -25.22
N SER A 59 -30.26 -21.36 -24.75
CA SER A 59 -31.31 -22.09 -25.49
C SER A 59 -32.58 -21.26 -25.67
N PHE A 60 -32.98 -20.48 -24.68
CA PHE A 60 -34.11 -19.55 -24.75
C PHE A 60 -33.87 -18.45 -25.79
N VAL A 61 -32.73 -17.76 -25.72
CA VAL A 61 -32.38 -16.72 -26.70
C VAL A 61 -32.27 -17.28 -28.11
N ASN A 62 -31.77 -18.51 -28.26
CA ASN A 62 -31.69 -19.17 -29.56
C ASN A 62 -33.08 -19.53 -30.13
N ARG A 63 -34.02 -19.95 -29.27
CA ARG A 63 -35.41 -20.24 -29.66
C ARG A 63 -36.18 -18.98 -30.05
N HIS A 64 -36.01 -17.90 -29.30
CA HIS A 64 -36.71 -16.61 -29.52
C HIS A 64 -35.84 -15.58 -30.26
N ARG A 65 -34.85 -16.04 -31.05
CA ARG A 65 -33.88 -15.15 -31.71
C ARG A 65 -34.53 -14.14 -32.67
N ASN A 66 -35.61 -14.56 -33.34
CA ASN A 66 -36.35 -13.72 -34.28
C ASN A 66 -37.22 -12.68 -33.58
N GLU A 67 -37.73 -13.00 -32.39
CA GLU A 67 -38.58 -12.11 -31.60
C GLU A 67 -37.74 -11.06 -30.88
N LEU A 68 -36.67 -11.49 -30.20
CA LEU A 68 -35.79 -10.61 -29.42
C LEU A 68 -34.90 -9.69 -30.27
N GLY A 69 -34.68 -10.06 -31.54
CA GLY A 69 -33.75 -9.38 -32.43
C GLY A 69 -32.30 -9.77 -32.15
N CYS A 70 -31.53 -10.04 -33.20
CA CYS A 70 -30.15 -10.54 -33.12
C CYS A 70 -29.12 -9.52 -32.58
N THR A 71 -29.55 -8.37 -32.05
CA THR A 71 -28.69 -7.28 -31.58
C THR A 71 -28.17 -7.46 -30.15
N TRP A 72 -28.63 -8.52 -29.47
CA TRP A 72 -28.68 -8.56 -28.01
C TRP A 72 -27.45 -9.11 -27.28
N PHE A 73 -26.43 -9.64 -27.96
CA PHE A 73 -25.28 -10.26 -27.27
C PHE A 73 -23.88 -9.89 -27.77
N ASP A 74 -23.66 -9.76 -29.08
CA ASP A 74 -22.28 -9.74 -29.57
C ASP A 74 -21.68 -8.33 -29.63
N GLY A 75 -22.43 -7.34 -30.11
CA GLY A 75 -21.88 -5.99 -30.30
C GLY A 75 -21.61 -5.24 -29.00
N PHE A 76 -22.56 -5.31 -28.06
CA PHE A 76 -22.55 -4.48 -26.85
C PHE A 76 -21.56 -4.98 -25.79
N ASP A 77 -21.47 -6.30 -25.55
CA ASP A 77 -20.50 -6.87 -24.59
C ASP A 77 -19.06 -6.75 -25.13
N VAL A 78 -18.86 -6.90 -26.44
CA VAL A 78 -17.56 -6.66 -27.08
C VAL A 78 -17.18 -5.18 -27.00
N ALA A 79 -18.11 -4.25 -27.27
CA ALA A 79 -17.86 -2.82 -27.12
C ALA A 79 -17.52 -2.45 -25.67
N ARG A 80 -18.22 -3.03 -24.69
CA ARG A 80 -17.96 -2.82 -23.26
C ARG A 80 -16.62 -3.39 -22.82
N LYS A 81 -16.27 -4.61 -23.23
CA LYS A 81 -14.94 -5.21 -23.00
C LYS A 81 -13.81 -4.42 -23.68
N ARG A 82 -14.08 -3.83 -24.85
CA ARG A 82 -13.12 -2.99 -25.58
C ARG A 82 -13.00 -1.59 -24.96
N ALA A 83 -14.04 -1.08 -24.33
CA ALA A 83 -13.99 0.15 -23.53
C ALA A 83 -13.22 -0.09 -22.22
N ASP A 84 -13.49 -1.21 -21.55
CA ASP A 84 -12.83 -1.62 -20.29
C ASP A 84 -11.42 -2.23 -20.50
N SER A 85 -10.80 -2.03 -21.67
CA SER A 85 -9.52 -2.65 -21.98
C SER A 85 -8.42 -2.12 -21.06
N ALA A 86 -7.70 -3.03 -20.41
CA ALA A 86 -6.61 -2.68 -19.48
C ALA A 86 -5.51 -1.82 -20.12
N SER A 87 -5.28 -1.96 -21.43
CA SER A 87 -4.31 -1.16 -22.18
C SER A 87 -4.71 0.32 -22.25
N LYS A 88 -5.98 0.63 -22.56
CA LYS A 88 -6.45 2.02 -22.58
C LYS A 88 -6.41 2.69 -21.21
N TYR A 89 -6.69 1.94 -20.14
CA TYR A 89 -6.51 2.46 -18.78
C TYR A 89 -5.04 2.74 -18.49
N ARG A 90 -4.12 1.85 -18.91
CA ARG A 90 -2.68 2.10 -18.81
C ARG A 90 -2.28 3.38 -19.54
N ASP A 91 -2.65 3.50 -20.82
CA ASP A 91 -2.32 4.68 -21.63
C ASP A 91 -2.90 5.97 -21.02
N TYR A 92 -4.14 5.93 -20.53
CA TYR A 92 -4.77 7.07 -19.86
C TYR A 92 -4.02 7.47 -18.57
N PHE A 93 -3.68 6.50 -17.72
CA PHE A 93 -2.98 6.78 -16.47
C PHE A 93 -1.51 7.17 -16.71
N GLU A 94 -0.89 6.68 -17.78
CA GLU A 94 0.45 7.08 -18.21
C GLU A 94 0.45 8.52 -18.74
N LEU A 95 -0.52 8.88 -19.59
CA LEU A 95 -0.74 10.28 -20.02
C LEU A 95 -1.08 11.20 -18.83
N ALA A 96 -1.88 10.72 -17.88
CA ALA A 96 -2.19 11.48 -16.67
C ALA A 96 -0.98 11.62 -15.74
N ALA A 97 -0.08 10.63 -15.69
CA ALA A 97 1.18 10.71 -14.96
C ALA A 97 2.15 11.70 -15.61
N ILE A 98 2.23 11.71 -16.95
CA ILE A 98 3.02 12.68 -17.73
C ILE A 98 2.45 14.10 -17.59
N ARG A 99 1.13 14.27 -17.56
CA ARG A 99 0.51 15.59 -17.35
C ARG A 99 0.62 16.07 -15.91
N LYS A 100 0.73 15.16 -14.94
CA LYS A 100 0.99 15.45 -13.53
C LYS A 100 2.45 15.71 -13.20
N THR A 101 3.37 15.69 -14.17
CA THR A 101 4.65 16.40 -14.03
C THR A 101 4.49 17.81 -14.61
N PRO A 102 3.97 18.80 -13.83
CA PRO A 102 4.14 20.18 -14.22
C PRO A 102 5.65 20.45 -14.33
N LEU A 103 6.05 21.30 -15.27
CA LEU A 103 7.42 21.82 -15.38
C LEU A 103 7.96 22.43 -14.05
N ALA A 104 7.10 22.61 -13.05
CA ALA A 104 7.44 23.00 -11.68
C ALA A 104 8.05 21.88 -10.81
N LEU A 105 8.05 20.61 -11.25
CA LEU A 105 8.69 19.47 -10.57
C LEU A 105 9.99 19.04 -11.26
N GLN A 106 10.74 19.98 -11.85
CA GLN A 106 12.13 19.70 -12.16
C GLN A 106 12.88 19.59 -10.82
N GLN A 107 12.95 18.35 -10.31
CA GLN A 107 13.75 17.97 -9.16
C GLN A 107 15.11 18.67 -9.27
N PRO A 108 15.54 19.44 -8.26
CA PRO A 108 16.85 20.06 -8.30
C PRO A 108 17.86 18.94 -8.53
N THR A 109 18.60 19.03 -9.63
CA THR A 109 19.49 17.94 -10.02
C THR A 109 20.51 17.80 -8.90
N ALA A 110 20.90 16.58 -8.50
CA ALA A 110 21.82 16.39 -7.37
C ALA A 110 23.15 17.16 -7.50
N ARG A 111 23.49 17.62 -8.72
CA ARG A 111 24.60 18.53 -9.02
C ARG A 111 24.35 19.98 -8.59
N GLU A 112 23.12 20.47 -8.72
CA GLU A 112 22.70 21.82 -8.32
C GLU A 112 22.67 21.97 -6.80
N LEU A 113 22.16 20.95 -6.09
CA LEU A 113 22.21 20.90 -4.62
C LEU A 113 23.65 20.92 -4.13
N ARG A 114 24.54 20.11 -4.73
CA ARG A 114 25.98 20.12 -4.40
C ARG A 114 26.60 21.49 -4.60
N ARG A 115 26.34 22.14 -5.75
CA ARG A 115 26.84 23.51 -6.02
C ARG A 115 26.33 24.54 -5.01
N LEU A 116 25.07 24.42 -4.57
CA LEU A 116 24.52 25.30 -3.54
C LEU A 116 25.17 25.04 -2.18
N VAL A 117 25.39 23.77 -1.80
CA VAL A 117 26.12 23.40 -0.58
C VAL A 117 27.54 23.97 -0.63
N ASP A 118 28.28 23.73 -1.72
CA ASP A 118 29.67 24.17 -1.88
C ASP A 118 29.79 25.71 -1.75
N LYS A 119 28.86 26.47 -2.36
CA LYS A 119 28.82 27.94 -2.24
C LYS A 119 28.49 28.46 -0.84
N VAL A 120 27.75 27.70 -0.05
CA VAL A 120 27.41 28.06 1.34
C VAL A 120 28.56 27.72 2.29
N VAL A 121 29.29 26.64 2.00
CA VAL A 121 30.48 26.22 2.73
C VAL A 121 31.64 27.17 2.44
N ASP A 122 31.77 27.67 1.21
CA ASP A 122 32.72 28.73 0.83
C ASP A 122 32.23 30.12 1.28
N LYS A 123 32.53 30.45 2.54
CA LYS A 123 32.20 31.74 3.19
C LYS A 123 32.87 32.97 2.56
N SER A 124 33.79 32.78 1.61
CA SER A 124 34.47 33.85 0.87
C SER A 124 33.61 34.48 -0.22
N THR A 125 32.45 33.89 -0.54
CA THR A 125 31.57 34.36 -1.61
C THR A 125 30.57 35.40 -1.10
N ALA A 126 30.47 36.55 -1.80
CA ALA A 126 29.55 37.64 -1.44
C ALA A 126 28.06 37.24 -1.45
N ASN A 127 27.72 36.09 -2.04
CA ASN A 127 26.35 35.59 -2.20
C ASN A 127 26.06 34.32 -1.35
N ALA A 128 26.88 34.04 -0.34
CA ALA A 128 26.75 32.86 0.52
C ALA A 128 25.38 32.80 1.23
N GLU A 129 24.88 33.95 1.72
CA GLU A 129 23.59 34.05 2.42
C GLU A 129 22.40 33.74 1.50
N VAL A 130 22.41 34.28 0.28
CA VAL A 130 21.37 33.99 -0.73
C VAL A 130 21.40 32.52 -1.16
N SER A 131 22.59 31.94 -1.26
CA SER A 131 22.75 30.52 -1.59
C SER A 131 22.27 29.61 -0.44
N ALA A 132 22.47 30.03 0.81
CA ALA A 132 22.01 29.33 2.01
C ALA A 132 20.49 29.34 2.10
N GLN A 133 19.85 30.49 1.83
CA GLN A 133 18.40 30.59 1.83
C GLN A 133 17.77 29.76 0.71
N LYS A 134 18.38 29.76 -0.48
CA LYS A 134 17.96 28.88 -1.60
C LYS A 134 18.09 27.40 -1.22
N LEU A 135 19.23 27.00 -0.66
CA LEU A 135 19.44 25.63 -0.16
C LEU A 135 18.37 25.23 0.85
N LYS A 136 18.10 26.09 1.85
CA LYS A 136 17.09 25.85 2.87
C LYS A 136 15.70 25.64 2.26
N SER A 137 15.28 26.52 1.35
CA SER A 137 13.98 26.40 0.67
C SER A 137 13.87 25.11 -0.16
N THR A 138 14.94 24.72 -0.85
CA THR A 138 14.95 23.45 -1.62
C THR A 138 14.90 22.23 -0.70
N LEU A 139 15.55 22.29 0.46
CA LEU A 139 15.54 21.22 1.43
C LEU A 139 14.14 21.04 2.05
N GLU A 140 13.49 22.13 2.43
CA GLU A 140 12.12 22.13 2.96
C GLU A 140 11.12 21.59 1.93
N SER A 141 11.26 22.01 0.66
CA SER A 141 10.45 21.48 -0.45
C SER A 141 10.65 19.96 -0.63
N LEU A 142 11.91 19.49 -0.70
CA LEU A 142 12.20 18.06 -0.84
C LEU A 142 11.72 17.24 0.35
N GLN A 143 11.80 17.79 1.56
CA GLN A 143 11.30 17.12 2.75
C GLN A 143 9.78 16.91 2.68
N SER A 144 9.04 17.95 2.28
CA SER A 144 7.58 17.86 2.11
C SER A 144 7.19 16.80 1.06
N GLU A 145 7.95 16.70 -0.02
CA GLU A 145 7.72 15.71 -1.07
C GLU A 145 8.01 14.28 -0.61
N VAL A 146 9.12 14.07 0.12
CA VAL A 146 9.44 12.77 0.71
C VAL A 146 8.35 12.33 1.69
N GLU A 147 7.80 13.23 2.48
CA GLU A 147 6.67 12.93 3.37
C GLU A 147 5.42 12.55 2.59
N LEU A 148 5.05 13.31 1.56
CA LEU A 148 3.91 13.01 0.69
C LEU A 148 4.05 11.61 0.05
N LEU A 149 5.21 11.32 -0.54
CA LEU A 149 5.50 10.03 -1.15
C LEU A 149 5.45 8.88 -0.13
N ARG A 150 5.83 9.12 1.13
CA ARG A 150 5.67 8.11 2.20
C ARG A 150 4.21 7.84 2.50
N TYR A 151 3.36 8.87 2.56
CA TYR A 151 1.91 8.71 2.77
C TYR A 151 1.24 7.99 1.59
N GLU A 152 1.58 8.34 0.35
CA GLU A 152 1.06 7.67 -0.84
C GLU A 152 1.49 6.20 -0.88
N ASN A 153 2.77 5.91 -0.69
CA ASN A 153 3.27 4.55 -0.63
C ASN A 153 2.61 3.73 0.49
N LYS A 154 2.29 4.37 1.61
CA LYS A 154 1.54 3.73 2.70
C LYS A 154 0.12 3.37 2.25
N GLY A 155 -0.63 4.31 1.67
CA GLY A 155 -1.98 4.05 1.16
C GLY A 155 -2.02 3.00 0.04
N LEU A 156 -1.03 3.01 -0.86
CA LEU A 156 -0.88 2.00 -1.90
C LEU A 156 -0.61 0.61 -1.31
N ARG A 157 0.23 0.51 -0.27
CA ARG A 157 0.47 -0.77 0.42
C ARG A 157 -0.80 -1.28 1.10
N GLU A 158 -1.55 -0.41 1.77
CA GLU A 158 -2.81 -0.76 2.43
C GLU A 158 -3.86 -1.24 1.41
N THR A 159 -4.04 -0.51 0.31
CA THR A 159 -4.97 -0.91 -0.76
C THR A 159 -4.59 -2.23 -1.41
N ILE A 160 -3.30 -2.49 -1.67
CA ILE A 160 -2.81 -3.79 -2.16
C ILE A 160 -3.12 -4.90 -1.16
N ILE A 161 -2.93 -4.66 0.14
CA ILE A 161 -3.25 -5.63 1.20
C ILE A 161 -4.75 -5.93 1.21
N HIS A 162 -5.60 -4.91 1.18
CA HIS A 162 -7.06 -5.08 1.17
C HIS A 162 -7.55 -5.81 -0.08
N GLU A 163 -7.02 -5.47 -1.27
CA GLU A 163 -7.36 -6.15 -2.51
C GLU A 163 -6.88 -7.61 -2.51
N LYS A 164 -5.69 -7.89 -1.97
CA LYS A 164 -5.18 -9.26 -1.79
C LYS A 164 -6.08 -10.06 -0.85
N GLN A 165 -6.50 -9.48 0.28
CA GLN A 165 -7.44 -10.11 1.21
C GLN A 165 -8.80 -10.36 0.57
N ARG A 166 -9.32 -9.40 -0.22
CA ARG A 166 -10.56 -9.56 -0.99
C ARG A 166 -10.47 -10.74 -1.97
N ARG A 167 -9.36 -10.85 -2.70
CA ARG A 167 -9.12 -11.96 -3.63
C ARG A 167 -8.99 -13.31 -2.92
N GLN A 168 -8.42 -13.35 -1.73
CA GLN A 168 -8.35 -14.57 -0.92
C GLN A 168 -9.71 -14.98 -0.35
N ARG A 169 -10.59 -14.02 -0.03
CA ARG A 169 -11.97 -14.29 0.41
C ARG A 169 -12.89 -14.72 -0.73
N GLY A 170 -12.61 -14.28 -1.96
CA GLY A 170 -13.37 -14.64 -3.17
C GLY A 170 -12.83 -15.83 -3.95
N LEU A 171 -11.75 -16.49 -3.48
CA LEU A 171 -11.21 -17.68 -4.12
C LEU A 171 -11.98 -18.90 -3.63
N PRO A 172 -12.82 -19.57 -4.46
CA PRO A 172 -13.33 -20.88 -4.09
C PRO A 172 -12.11 -21.80 -3.90
N PRO A 173 -12.13 -22.73 -2.92
CA PRO A 173 -11.01 -23.63 -2.71
C PRO A 173 -10.70 -24.34 -4.02
N ALA A 174 -9.44 -24.27 -4.44
CA ALA A 174 -8.96 -24.98 -5.61
C ALA A 174 -9.26 -26.46 -5.40
N LYS A 175 -10.32 -26.96 -6.05
CA LYS A 175 -10.60 -28.39 -6.16
C LYS A 175 -9.53 -28.99 -7.05
N SER A 176 -8.44 -29.42 -6.43
CA SER A 176 -7.53 -30.39 -7.02
C SER A 176 -8.25 -31.73 -7.11
N GLY A 177 -8.44 -32.22 -8.34
CA GLY A 177 -8.48 -33.64 -8.72
C GLY A 177 -9.62 -34.51 -8.20
N SER A 178 -10.43 -35.01 -9.15
CA SER A 178 -11.12 -36.32 -9.20
C SER A 178 -11.68 -36.90 -7.89
N SER A 179 -12.96 -37.18 -7.77
CA SER A 179 -13.58 -38.31 -8.47
C SER A 179 -15.11 -38.22 -8.53
N SER A 180 -15.67 -38.89 -9.52
CA SER A 180 -17.08 -39.22 -9.69
C SER A 180 -17.72 -39.80 -8.43
N SER A 181 -18.95 -39.37 -8.16
CA SER A 181 -20.07 -40.24 -7.78
C SER A 181 -21.35 -39.40 -7.70
N GLU A 182 -22.35 -39.84 -8.46
CA GLU A 182 -23.79 -39.63 -8.22
C GLU A 182 -24.09 -39.98 -6.74
N GLU A 183 -25.13 -39.54 -6.03
CA GLU A 183 -26.54 -39.41 -6.38
C GLU A 183 -27.30 -38.86 -5.14
N SER A 184 -28.45 -38.22 -5.38
CA SER A 184 -29.66 -38.22 -4.52
C SER A 184 -29.72 -37.48 -3.16
N GLY A 185 -30.91 -36.94 -2.86
CA GLY A 185 -31.40 -36.79 -1.47
C GLY A 185 -32.01 -35.44 -1.10
N TYR A 186 -33.34 -35.39 -0.98
CA TYR A 186 -34.16 -34.31 -0.39
C TYR A 186 -33.75 -33.96 1.06
N GLY A 187 -33.95 -32.70 1.47
CA GLY A 187 -33.96 -32.30 2.89
C GLY A 187 -34.09 -30.79 3.09
N GLY A 188 -35.11 -30.36 3.85
CA GLY A 188 -35.43 -28.96 4.17
C GLY A 188 -34.44 -28.29 5.12
N PRO A 189 -34.77 -27.09 5.65
CA PRO A 189 -33.82 -26.20 6.30
C PRO A 189 -33.51 -26.66 7.73
N GLU A 190 -32.41 -27.40 7.91
CA GLU A 190 -31.91 -27.75 9.24
C GLU A 190 -30.74 -26.85 9.68
N GLU A 191 -31.06 -26.11 10.74
CA GLU A 191 -30.24 -25.69 11.86
C GLU A 191 -28.73 -25.43 11.70
N ARG A 192 -28.38 -24.24 12.17
CA ARG A 192 -27.05 -23.67 12.36
C ARG A 192 -26.25 -24.49 13.39
N GLY A 193 -25.79 -25.67 13.01
CA GLY A 193 -24.82 -26.48 13.77
C GLY A 193 -23.40 -26.01 13.47
N SER A 194 -22.70 -25.51 14.49
CA SER A 194 -21.27 -25.18 14.42
C SER A 194 -20.46 -26.37 13.89
N ASN A 195 -19.96 -26.26 12.66
CA ASN A 195 -19.19 -27.31 12.00
C ASN A 195 -17.80 -27.47 12.71
N PRO A 196 -17.43 -28.66 13.21
CA PRO A 196 -16.16 -28.89 13.91
C PRO A 196 -14.92 -28.48 13.10
N GLU A 197 -15.00 -28.53 11.77
CA GLU A 197 -13.92 -28.08 10.89
C GLU A 197 -13.71 -26.56 10.93
N GLU A 198 -14.78 -25.77 11.03
CA GLU A 198 -14.66 -24.32 11.14
C GLU A 198 -14.03 -23.93 12.47
N PHE A 199 -14.39 -24.62 13.55
CA PHE A 199 -13.77 -24.41 14.86
C PHE A 199 -12.27 -24.71 14.85
N GLN A 200 -11.83 -25.82 14.22
CA GLN A 200 -10.41 -26.13 14.08
C GLN A 200 -9.67 -25.12 13.20
N ARG A 201 -10.29 -24.62 12.13
CA ARG A 201 -9.69 -23.57 11.27
C ARG A 201 -9.51 -22.27 12.02
N VAL A 202 -10.51 -21.84 12.78
CA VAL A 202 -10.44 -20.62 13.62
C VAL A 202 -9.34 -20.78 14.68
N GLN A 203 -9.23 -21.96 15.31
CA GLN A 203 -8.15 -22.24 16.27
C GLN A 203 -6.75 -22.20 15.63
N ARG A 204 -6.58 -22.76 14.42
CA ARG A 204 -5.31 -22.69 13.67
C ARG A 204 -4.96 -21.27 13.27
N GLN A 205 -5.95 -20.47 12.87
CA GLN A 205 -5.76 -19.05 12.54
C GLN A 205 -5.34 -18.23 13.75
N LYS A 206 -6.00 -18.41 14.90
CA LYS A 206 -5.62 -17.74 16.15
C LYS A 206 -4.18 -18.10 16.57
N LYS A 207 -3.81 -19.38 16.52
CA LYS A 207 -2.42 -19.81 16.81
C LYS A 207 -1.40 -19.21 15.82
N ALA A 208 -1.75 -19.09 14.54
CA ALA A 208 -0.87 -18.50 13.54
C ALA A 208 -0.72 -16.98 13.71
N GLU A 209 -1.77 -16.28 14.15
CA GLU A 209 -1.72 -14.85 14.47
C GLU A 209 -0.89 -14.60 15.74
N GLU A 210 -1.11 -15.40 16.79
CA GLU A 210 -0.35 -15.30 18.04
C GLU A 210 1.15 -15.55 17.82
N GLN A 211 1.51 -16.53 16.98
CA GLN A 211 2.91 -16.75 16.59
C GLN A 211 3.52 -15.58 15.80
N LYS A 212 2.72 -14.91 14.95
CA LYS A 212 3.18 -13.73 14.22
C LYS A 212 3.38 -12.54 15.14
N GLU A 213 2.48 -12.32 16.11
CA GLU A 213 2.61 -11.28 17.12
C GLU A 213 3.85 -11.48 17.98
N GLN A 214 4.09 -12.71 18.48
CA GLN A 214 5.30 -13.05 19.22
C GLN A 214 6.59 -12.84 18.40
N ALA A 215 6.57 -13.15 17.11
CA ALA A 215 7.70 -12.91 16.22
C ALA A 215 7.98 -11.40 16.01
N LEU A 216 6.92 -10.60 15.90
CA LEU A 216 6.99 -9.15 15.75
C LEU A 216 7.52 -8.49 17.03
N GLU A 217 7.04 -8.94 18.19
CA GLU A 217 7.51 -8.47 19.49
C GLU A 217 8.99 -8.81 19.71
N ARG A 218 9.41 -10.04 19.39
CA ARG A 218 10.84 -10.42 19.42
C ARG A 218 11.70 -9.56 18.50
N LYS A 219 11.19 -9.16 17.33
CA LYS A 219 11.91 -8.27 16.41
C LYS A 219 12.04 -6.87 17.00
N LYS A 220 10.97 -6.33 17.59
CA LYS A 220 10.97 -5.02 18.27
C LYS A 220 11.97 -5.00 19.44
N GLN A 221 11.99 -6.04 20.27
CA GLN A 221 12.97 -6.17 21.37
C GLN A 221 14.42 -6.23 20.87
N ARG A 222 14.67 -6.86 19.70
CA ARG A 222 16.00 -6.90 19.09
C ARG A 222 16.44 -5.54 18.56
N GLU A 223 15.54 -4.79 17.95
CA GLU A 223 15.80 -3.42 17.47
C GLU A 223 16.06 -2.48 18.64
N GLU A 224 15.22 -2.50 19.68
CA GLU A 224 15.43 -1.69 20.89
C GLU A 224 16.76 -2.01 21.59
N LYS A 225 17.13 -3.31 21.67
CA LYS A 225 18.44 -3.72 22.21
C LYS A 225 19.61 -3.21 21.35
N ARG A 226 19.45 -3.10 20.04
CA ARG A 226 20.46 -2.53 19.14
C ARG A 226 20.59 -1.02 19.34
N GLU A 227 19.47 -0.32 19.46
CA GLU A 227 19.45 1.13 19.72
C GLU A 227 20.08 1.47 21.07
N ARG A 228 19.73 0.76 22.14
CA ARG A 228 20.36 0.95 23.46
C ARG A 228 21.87 0.74 23.41
N LYS A 229 22.35 -0.27 22.67
CA LYS A 229 23.80 -0.49 22.48
C LYS A 229 24.49 0.63 21.72
N LEU A 230 23.82 1.26 20.75
CA LEU A 230 24.36 2.40 20.02
C LEU A 230 24.43 3.63 20.92
N GLN A 231 23.35 3.92 21.67
CA GLN A 231 23.31 5.00 22.64
C GLN A 231 24.39 4.86 23.72
N GLU A 232 24.60 3.65 24.27
CA GLU A 232 25.65 3.39 25.26
C GLU A 232 27.06 3.61 24.68
N LYS A 233 27.30 3.19 23.43
CA LYS A 233 28.59 3.43 22.75
C LYS A 233 28.84 4.91 22.52
N GLU A 234 27.80 5.65 22.15
CA GLU A 234 27.86 7.10 21.94
C GLU A 234 28.12 7.84 23.25
N ALA A 235 27.40 7.49 24.32
CA ALA A 235 27.62 8.03 25.67
C ALA A 235 29.05 7.77 26.16
N LYS A 236 29.58 6.54 26.02
CA LYS A 236 30.97 6.22 26.37
C LYS A 236 31.98 7.02 25.53
N LYS A 237 31.66 7.33 24.27
CA LYS A 237 32.52 8.15 23.41
C LYS A 237 32.51 9.62 23.88
N GLN A 238 31.34 10.15 24.23
CA GLN A 238 31.20 11.50 24.79
C GLN A 238 31.91 11.63 26.15
N GLU A 239 31.76 10.66 27.05
CA GLU A 239 32.44 10.64 28.35
C GLU A 239 33.96 10.61 28.20
N LYS A 240 34.48 9.77 27.29
CA LYS A 240 35.92 9.74 26.97
C LYS A 240 36.40 11.05 26.37
N ALA A 241 35.60 11.72 25.54
CA ALA A 241 35.94 13.03 25.00
C ALA A 241 35.97 14.11 26.10
N ALA A 242 34.96 14.12 26.99
CA ALA A 242 34.90 15.03 28.13
C ALA A 242 36.08 14.83 29.09
N SER A 243 36.46 13.57 29.36
CA SER A 243 37.61 13.23 30.21
C SER A 243 38.95 13.64 29.58
N ARG A 244 39.07 13.59 28.24
CA ARG A 244 40.24 14.12 27.52
C ARG A 244 40.30 15.64 27.65
N GLN A 245 39.19 16.32 27.44
CA GLN A 245 39.09 17.77 27.57
C GLN A 245 39.49 18.24 28.97
N LEU A 246 38.93 17.64 30.03
CA LEU A 246 39.28 17.96 31.41
C LEU A 246 40.78 17.75 31.71
N ARG A 247 41.39 16.72 31.13
CA ARG A 247 42.83 16.46 31.29
C ARG A 247 43.67 17.52 30.59
N ASP A 248 43.26 17.97 29.42
CA ASP A 248 43.96 19.01 28.66
C ASP A 248 43.81 20.38 29.35
N ASP A 249 42.63 20.69 29.90
CA ASP A 249 42.37 21.90 30.68
C ASP A 249 43.23 21.94 31.96
N LEU A 250 43.32 20.83 32.70
CA LEU A 250 44.19 20.71 33.88
C LEU A 250 45.68 20.89 33.53
N LYS A 251 46.13 20.40 32.37
CA LYS A 251 47.50 20.64 31.88
C LYS A 251 47.72 22.10 31.50
N GLY A 252 46.71 22.77 30.94
CA GLY A 252 46.73 24.20 30.66
C GLY A 252 46.88 25.04 31.92
N VAL A 253 46.02 24.80 32.92
CA VAL A 253 46.04 25.49 34.22
C VAL A 253 47.38 25.28 34.94
N ASN A 254 47.96 24.08 34.92
CA ASN A 254 49.25 23.81 35.56
C ASN A 254 50.43 24.51 34.82
N ARG A 255 50.33 24.72 33.50
CA ARG A 255 51.28 25.53 32.72
C ARG A 255 51.15 27.02 33.02
N GLU A 256 49.92 27.53 33.16
CA GLU A 256 49.67 28.93 33.49
C GLU A 256 50.09 29.26 34.93
N SER A 257 49.80 28.39 35.90
CA SER A 257 50.25 28.55 37.28
C SER A 257 51.77 28.36 37.46
N ALA A 258 52.45 27.60 36.58
CA ALA A 258 53.91 27.57 36.52
C ALA A 258 54.53 28.89 36.00
N GLN A 259 53.83 29.63 35.14
CA GLN A 259 54.27 30.93 34.63
C GLN A 259 54.03 32.09 35.61
N GLN A 260 53.13 31.94 36.58
CA GLN A 260 52.83 32.95 37.61
C GLN A 260 53.68 32.86 38.89
N LYS A 261 54.65 31.94 39.01
CA LYS A 261 55.58 31.94 40.16
C LYS A 261 56.46 33.21 40.13
N PRO A 262 56.49 34.03 41.21
CA PRO A 262 57.25 35.27 41.21
C PRO A 262 58.77 34.99 41.18
N ARG A 263 59.50 35.74 40.34
CA ARG A 263 60.97 35.72 40.27
C ARG A 263 61.57 36.12 41.63
N PRO A 264 62.61 35.44 42.13
CA PRO A 264 63.27 35.84 43.37
C PRO A 264 63.99 37.18 43.17
N GLN A 265 63.77 38.13 44.09
CA GLN A 265 64.43 39.44 44.10
C GLN A 265 65.95 39.26 44.29
N ARG A 266 66.74 39.83 43.36
CA ARG A 266 68.20 39.92 43.48
C ARG A 266 68.55 41.04 44.45
N VAL A 267 69.25 40.70 45.53
CA VAL A 267 69.96 41.65 46.40
C VAL A 267 71.17 42.25 45.66
N PRO A 268 71.46 43.56 45.76
CA PRO A 268 72.59 44.19 45.07
C PRO A 268 73.91 43.99 45.82
N SER A 269 74.94 43.53 45.10
CA SER A 269 76.31 43.38 45.61
C SER A 269 77.11 44.68 45.39
N LYS A 270 77.79 45.15 46.44
CA LYS A 270 78.62 46.37 46.48
C LYS A 270 79.78 46.30 45.47
N ALA A 271 79.94 47.40 44.72
CA ALA A 271 81.05 47.64 43.80
C ALA A 271 82.40 47.69 44.52
N ARG A 272 83.43 47.11 43.88
CA ARG A 272 84.84 47.23 44.25
C ARG A 272 85.52 48.04 43.14
N GLU A 273 85.68 49.34 43.37
CA GLU A 273 86.52 50.21 42.52
C GLU A 273 87.99 49.82 42.72
N ARG A 274 88.66 49.50 41.61
CA ARG A 274 90.12 49.58 41.51
C ARG A 274 90.47 51.00 41.09
N VAL A 275 91.24 51.69 41.93
CA VAL A 275 92.05 52.84 41.51
C VAL A 275 93.51 52.39 41.49
N GLN A 276 94.18 52.74 40.39
CA GLN A 276 95.54 52.41 40.01
C GLN A 276 96.58 53.19 40.85
N GLY A 277 97.82 52.68 40.89
CA GLY A 277 99.01 53.54 40.84
C GLY A 277 100.09 53.29 41.89
N LEU A 278 101.24 52.80 41.39
CA LEU A 278 102.62 52.80 41.95
C LEU A 278 102.94 51.90 43.14
#